data_AF-A0A924DJM0-F1
#
_entry.id   AF-A0A924DJM0-F1
#
_cell.length_a   1.000
_cell.length_b   1.000
_cell.length_c   1.000
_cell.angle_alpha   90.00
_cell.angle_beta   90.00
_cell.angle_gamma   90.00
#
_symmetry.space_group_name_H-M   'P 1'
#
loop_
_entity.id
_entity.type
_entity.pdbx_description
1 polymer ?
#
loop_
_entity_poly.entity_id
_entity_poly.type
_entity_poly.pdbx_seq_one_letter_code
_entity_poly.pdbx_strand_id
1 'polypeptide(L)'
;YHGAEGIKNIAKRISILAQTLSNELSQLGFKNENKFYFDTLKIKIDNIIPLRSAAEARNINFYYTADSFSVSLDETTTQRDLLDIIHLFAGTLDSDTAVANFDTDSLLHNIPSALTRVSEFLTHPVFNSHKSETEMMRYIKSLENKDLSLNTSMIALGSCTMKLNAATQLIPVSWPEFNSIHPFAPMYQWRGYQQIITELEEWLSNITGFTATSLQPNSGAQGEYTGLLTISAYHADRKDLHRDIILIPISAHGTNPASAVMAGFKVVVTKCDDAGNIDMEDLKANIEKHKANLAGLMVTYPSTHGVFEESITEICALIHENGGLVYMDGANMNAQVGLTSPGNIGADVCHLNLHKTFSIPHGGGGPGMGPICVNDRLAPYLPGHISLDNTAKAIHAVSAAPYGSASILLISYAYIKMLGAEGMKKSTEYAILNANYMRARLQKDYKILYTGKNGTCAHEFIVDLRPFKQSAGIEAEDVAKRLMDYNFHAPTLSFPVAGTIMIEPTESEDKAELDRFCDAMLSIRAEIKAIEEEKADKLDNPLKNAPHTLFLITADQWNHSYSRQQAAFPLEYVKENKFWPSVSRVNNTYGDRNLICTCEPVSAYLEEEKEA
;
A
#
# COMPACT_ATOMS: atom_id res chain seq x y z
N TYR A 1 22.32 -5.07 7.62
CA TYR A 1 23.04 -6.17 8.29
C TYR A 1 24.37 -6.50 7.60
N HIS A 2 24.36 -7.13 6.43
CA HIS A 2 25.57 -7.58 5.70
C HIS A 2 26.64 -6.48 5.45
N GLY A 3 26.22 -5.25 5.11
CA GLY A 3 27.12 -4.15 4.70
C GLY A 3 27.92 -4.47 3.43
N ALA A 4 28.87 -3.60 3.09
CA ALA A 4 29.56 -3.65 1.80
C ALA A 4 30.29 -4.99 1.56
N GLU A 5 31.08 -5.44 2.53
CA GLU A 5 31.85 -6.68 2.43
C GLU A 5 30.94 -7.92 2.36
N GLY A 6 29.92 -8.00 3.20
CA GLY A 6 28.98 -9.12 3.20
C GLY A 6 28.22 -9.25 1.87
N ILE A 7 27.71 -8.14 1.34
CA ILE A 7 27.03 -8.13 0.03
C ILE A 7 28.01 -8.51 -1.10
N LYS A 8 29.25 -8.02 -1.04
CA LYS A 8 30.30 -8.39 -2.01
C LYS A 8 30.63 -9.89 -1.93
N ASN A 9 30.71 -10.47 -0.74
CA ASN A 9 31.00 -11.89 -0.55
C ASN A 9 29.85 -12.78 -1.07
N ILE A 10 28.59 -12.40 -0.80
CA ILE A 10 27.42 -13.08 -1.35
C ILE A 10 27.46 -13.04 -2.89
N ALA A 11 27.60 -11.83 -3.47
CA ALA A 11 27.64 -11.67 -4.92
C ALA A 11 28.82 -12.41 -5.58
N LYS A 12 30.01 -12.36 -4.97
CA LYS A 12 31.19 -13.09 -5.44
C LYS A 12 30.94 -14.60 -5.43
N ARG A 13 30.38 -15.15 -4.34
CA ARG A 13 30.06 -16.58 -4.23
C ARG A 13 29.10 -17.03 -5.32
N ILE A 14 27.99 -16.30 -5.52
CA ILE A 14 27.00 -16.61 -6.56
C ILE A 14 27.69 -16.64 -7.94
N SER A 15 28.48 -15.61 -8.25
CA SER A 15 29.19 -15.53 -9.53
C SER A 15 30.25 -16.62 -9.72
N ILE A 16 30.94 -17.05 -8.65
CA ILE A 16 31.87 -18.18 -8.72
C ILE A 16 31.11 -19.47 -9.07
N LEU A 17 29.98 -19.73 -8.40
CA LEU A 17 29.17 -20.92 -8.69
C LEU A 17 28.66 -20.92 -10.13
N ALA A 18 28.23 -19.77 -10.66
CA ALA A 18 27.80 -19.65 -12.05
C ALA A 18 28.98 -19.87 -13.03
N GLN A 19 30.18 -19.35 -12.71
CA GLN A 19 31.39 -19.63 -13.48
C GLN A 19 31.74 -21.12 -13.48
N THR A 20 31.74 -21.76 -12.31
CA THR A 20 31.98 -23.20 -12.17
C THR A 20 30.98 -23.99 -13.00
N LEU A 21 29.67 -23.70 -12.87
CA LEU A 21 28.64 -24.38 -13.66
C LEU A 21 28.88 -24.24 -15.16
N SER A 22 29.14 -23.02 -15.64
CA SER A 22 29.43 -22.80 -17.07
C SER A 22 30.65 -23.58 -17.55
N ASN A 23 31.71 -23.65 -16.74
CA ASN A 23 32.92 -24.38 -17.08
C ASN A 23 32.69 -25.89 -17.14
N GLU A 24 32.00 -26.47 -16.16
CA GLU A 24 31.71 -27.91 -16.13
C GLU A 24 30.73 -28.31 -17.24
N LEU A 25 29.70 -27.51 -17.50
CA LEU A 25 28.80 -27.74 -18.64
C LEU A 25 29.56 -27.65 -19.98
N SER A 26 30.53 -26.75 -20.09
CA SER A 26 31.39 -26.66 -21.28
C SER A 26 32.26 -27.90 -21.47
N GLN A 27 32.77 -28.49 -20.38
CA GLN A 27 33.52 -29.76 -20.43
C GLN A 27 32.64 -30.95 -20.88
N LEU A 28 31.35 -30.93 -20.52
CA LEU A 28 30.36 -31.89 -21.01
C LEU A 28 29.93 -31.62 -22.48
N GLY A 29 30.43 -30.57 -23.12
CA GLY A 29 30.12 -30.22 -24.52
C GLY A 29 28.92 -29.29 -24.70
N PHE A 30 28.31 -28.80 -23.62
CA PHE A 30 27.24 -27.80 -23.71
C PHE A 30 27.82 -26.39 -23.88
N LYS A 31 27.21 -25.60 -24.75
CA LYS A 31 27.67 -24.24 -25.03
C LYS A 31 26.87 -23.21 -24.24
N ASN A 32 27.54 -22.44 -23.39
CA ASN A 32 27.01 -21.19 -22.87
C ASN A 32 27.02 -20.11 -23.97
N GLU A 33 25.86 -19.52 -24.25
CA GLU A 33 25.69 -18.45 -25.22
C GLU A 33 26.07 -17.07 -24.66
N ASN A 34 26.06 -16.92 -23.33
CA ASN A 34 26.49 -15.68 -22.70
C ASN A 34 28.02 -15.61 -22.64
N LYS A 35 28.58 -14.61 -23.32
CA LYS A 35 30.03 -14.33 -23.25
C LYS A 35 30.46 -13.84 -21.85
N PHE A 36 29.62 -13.04 -21.21
CA PHE A 36 29.79 -12.51 -19.87
C PHE A 36 28.47 -12.62 -19.12
N TYR A 37 28.51 -12.89 -17.83
CA TYR A 37 27.34 -13.14 -16.99
C TYR A 37 27.68 -12.92 -15.52
N PHE A 38 26.65 -12.74 -14.68
CA PHE A 38 26.80 -12.69 -13.23
C PHE A 38 26.40 -14.05 -12.63
N ASP A 39 25.11 -14.34 -12.60
CA ASP A 39 24.50 -15.52 -11.97
C ASP A 39 23.70 -16.40 -12.94
N THR A 40 23.45 -15.89 -14.14
CA THR A 40 22.52 -16.47 -15.11
C THR A 40 23.25 -16.93 -16.36
N LEU A 41 23.03 -18.19 -16.74
CA LEU A 41 23.60 -18.82 -17.92
C LEU A 41 22.50 -19.19 -18.90
N LYS A 42 22.70 -18.93 -20.19
CA LYS A 42 21.87 -19.42 -21.29
C LYS A 42 22.65 -20.50 -22.03
N ILE A 43 22.22 -21.74 -21.89
CA ILE A 43 22.93 -22.90 -22.41
C ILE A 43 22.15 -23.49 -23.59
N LYS A 44 22.83 -23.68 -24.71
CA LYS A 44 22.24 -24.27 -25.91
C LYS A 44 22.02 -25.77 -25.73
N ILE A 45 20.85 -26.27 -26.13
CA ILE A 45 20.51 -27.69 -26.13
C ILE A 45 19.51 -28.00 -27.26
N ASP A 46 19.79 -29.04 -28.06
CA ASP A 46 18.97 -29.34 -29.24
C ASP A 46 17.62 -29.97 -28.89
N ASN A 47 17.52 -30.68 -27.76
CA ASN A 47 16.27 -31.27 -27.27
C ASN A 47 16.10 -31.03 -25.76
N ILE A 48 15.22 -30.10 -25.40
CA ILE A 48 14.94 -29.73 -24.00
C ILE A 48 14.13 -30.79 -23.24
N ILE A 49 13.42 -31.69 -23.92
CA ILE A 49 12.39 -32.53 -23.30
C ILE A 49 12.99 -33.49 -22.24
N PRO A 50 14.05 -34.27 -22.53
CA PRO A 50 14.61 -35.19 -21.55
C PRO A 50 15.18 -34.46 -20.32
N LEU A 51 15.87 -33.34 -20.56
CA LEU A 51 16.40 -32.49 -19.50
C LEU A 51 15.29 -31.97 -18.59
N ARG A 52 14.22 -31.43 -19.20
CA ARG A 52 13.11 -30.86 -18.46
C ARG A 52 12.43 -31.91 -17.59
N SER A 53 12.13 -33.08 -18.15
CA SER A 53 11.53 -34.17 -17.39
C SER A 53 12.43 -34.65 -16.24
N ALA A 54 13.75 -34.75 -16.47
CA ALA A 54 14.70 -35.16 -15.43
C ALA A 54 14.87 -34.10 -14.33
N ALA A 55 14.85 -32.80 -14.68
CA ALA A 55 14.95 -31.69 -13.75
C ALA A 55 13.69 -31.59 -12.89
N GLU A 56 12.51 -31.62 -13.51
CA GLU A 56 11.23 -31.58 -12.80
C GLU A 56 11.06 -32.79 -11.87
N ALA A 57 11.54 -33.99 -12.25
CA ALA A 57 11.55 -35.16 -11.36
C ALA A 57 12.46 -35.01 -10.13
N ARG A 58 13.45 -34.10 -10.18
CA ARG A 58 14.31 -33.73 -9.04
C ARG A 58 13.85 -32.43 -8.36
N ASN A 59 12.67 -31.90 -8.70
CA ASN A 59 12.13 -30.63 -8.20
C ASN A 59 13.02 -29.41 -8.52
N ILE A 60 13.67 -29.42 -9.69
CA ILE A 60 14.47 -28.29 -10.20
C ILE A 60 13.75 -27.67 -11.40
N ASN A 61 13.58 -26.35 -11.37
CA ASN A 61 12.98 -25.59 -12.45
C ASN A 61 14.04 -24.76 -13.18
N PHE A 62 14.02 -24.80 -14.52
CA PHE A 62 14.78 -23.90 -15.37
C PHE A 62 13.83 -23.09 -16.26
N TYR A 63 14.33 -22.01 -16.84
CA TYR A 63 13.61 -21.31 -17.90
C TYR A 63 13.95 -21.95 -19.25
N TYR A 64 12.96 -22.42 -20.00
CA TYR A 64 13.18 -23.12 -21.27
C TYR A 64 12.75 -22.27 -22.47
N THR A 65 13.54 -22.30 -23.54
CA THR A 65 13.15 -21.84 -24.89
C THR A 65 13.20 -23.02 -25.86
N ALA A 66 12.97 -22.79 -27.16
CA ALA A 66 12.93 -23.87 -28.15
C ALA A 66 14.27 -24.62 -28.31
N ASP A 67 15.40 -23.92 -28.18
CA ASP A 67 16.75 -24.42 -28.46
C ASP A 67 17.76 -24.13 -27.33
N SER A 68 17.27 -23.68 -26.18
CA SER A 68 18.10 -23.38 -25.02
C SER A 68 17.34 -23.57 -23.71
N PHE A 69 18.09 -23.68 -22.63
CA PHE A 69 17.56 -23.37 -21.31
C PHE A 69 18.39 -22.26 -20.66
N SER A 70 17.81 -21.59 -19.68
CA SER A 70 18.50 -20.64 -18.83
C SER A 70 18.38 -21.07 -17.37
N VAL A 71 19.50 -20.96 -16.66
CA VAL A 71 19.60 -21.21 -15.22
C VAL A 71 20.14 -19.96 -14.54
N SER A 72 19.44 -19.50 -13.51
CA SER A 72 19.88 -18.41 -12.64
C SER A 72 20.17 -19.00 -11.27
N LEU A 73 21.40 -18.84 -10.79
CA LEU A 73 21.78 -19.22 -9.44
C LEU A 73 21.52 -18.06 -8.49
N ASP A 74 21.44 -18.35 -7.20
CA ASP A 74 21.16 -17.35 -6.18
C ASP A 74 21.92 -17.63 -4.87
N GLU A 75 21.65 -16.83 -3.83
CA GLU A 75 22.30 -16.93 -2.53
C GLU A 75 22.12 -18.30 -1.86
N THR A 76 21.01 -18.98 -2.13
CA THR A 76 20.67 -20.28 -1.54
C THR A 76 21.43 -21.43 -2.19
N THR A 77 21.93 -21.23 -3.41
CA THR A 77 22.61 -22.28 -4.19
C THR A 77 23.87 -22.80 -3.46
N THR A 78 23.90 -24.11 -3.22
CA THR A 78 25.02 -24.83 -2.61
C THR A 78 25.85 -25.56 -3.66
N GLN A 79 27.02 -26.07 -3.26
CA GLN A 79 27.83 -26.95 -4.11
C GLN A 79 27.06 -28.23 -4.50
N ARG A 80 26.20 -28.73 -3.62
CA ARG A 80 25.37 -29.90 -3.88
C ARG A 80 24.36 -29.60 -4.98
N ASP A 81 23.67 -28.46 -4.91
CA ASP A 81 22.71 -28.06 -5.95
C ASP A 81 23.41 -27.93 -7.31
N LEU A 82 24.65 -27.40 -7.33
CA LEU A 82 25.46 -27.34 -8.54
C LEU A 82 25.76 -28.72 -9.12
N LEU A 83 26.15 -29.67 -8.27
CA LEU A 83 26.41 -31.06 -8.68
C LEU A 83 25.15 -31.75 -9.19
N ASP A 84 24.00 -31.51 -8.54
CA ASP A 84 22.71 -32.04 -8.98
C ASP A 84 22.34 -31.50 -10.36
N ILE A 85 22.58 -30.20 -10.61
CA ILE A 85 22.45 -29.60 -11.94
C ILE A 85 23.41 -30.26 -12.93
N ILE A 86 24.71 -30.35 -12.65
CA ILE A 86 25.71 -30.94 -13.57
C ILE A 86 25.34 -32.40 -13.89
N HIS A 87 24.91 -33.17 -12.89
CA HIS A 87 24.50 -34.56 -13.07
C HIS A 87 23.24 -34.70 -13.93
N LEU A 88 22.30 -33.76 -13.86
CA LEU A 88 21.18 -33.70 -14.81
C LEU A 88 21.67 -33.62 -16.26
N PHE A 89 22.69 -32.78 -16.52
CA PHE A 89 23.26 -32.63 -17.86
C PHE A 89 24.08 -33.83 -18.31
N ALA A 90 24.92 -34.39 -17.43
CA ALA A 90 25.66 -35.61 -17.71
C ALA A 90 24.71 -36.78 -18.08
N GLY A 91 23.57 -36.90 -17.38
CA GLY A 91 22.56 -37.91 -17.67
C GLY A 91 21.90 -37.77 -19.05
N THR A 92 21.85 -36.57 -19.64
CA THR A 92 21.37 -36.40 -21.03
C THR A 92 22.35 -36.92 -22.08
N LEU A 93 23.58 -37.24 -21.67
CA LEU A 93 24.66 -37.80 -22.49
C LEU A 93 24.98 -39.26 -22.11
N ASP A 94 24.07 -39.93 -21.39
CA ASP A 94 24.26 -41.28 -20.85
C ASP A 94 25.53 -41.44 -19.98
N SER A 95 25.93 -40.37 -19.29
CA SER A 95 27.07 -40.34 -18.36
C SER A 95 26.60 -40.21 -16.90
N ASP A 96 27.16 -41.05 -16.02
CA ASP A 96 26.88 -41.02 -14.57
C ASP A 96 27.91 -40.22 -13.77
N THR A 97 28.98 -39.72 -14.41
CA THR A 97 30.04 -38.99 -13.71
C THR A 97 29.81 -37.48 -13.76
N ALA A 98 29.63 -36.89 -12.58
CA ALA A 98 29.67 -35.44 -12.37
C ALA A 98 30.79 -35.13 -11.38
N VAL A 99 31.83 -34.44 -11.84
CA VAL A 99 32.90 -33.91 -10.99
C VAL A 99 32.95 -32.42 -11.23
N ALA A 100 32.98 -31.63 -10.15
CA ALA A 100 33.17 -30.20 -10.22
C ALA A 100 34.28 -29.80 -9.26
N ASN A 101 35.19 -28.93 -9.71
CA ASN A 101 36.19 -28.34 -8.83
C ASN A 101 35.67 -27.01 -8.28
N PHE A 102 35.53 -26.93 -6.95
CA PHE A 102 35.04 -25.74 -6.27
C PHE A 102 36.22 -24.96 -5.67
N ASP A 103 36.59 -23.87 -6.32
CA ASP A 103 37.57 -22.92 -5.82
C ASP A 103 36.88 -21.61 -5.42
N THR A 104 36.73 -21.40 -4.12
CA THR A 104 36.09 -20.18 -3.55
C THR A 104 36.95 -18.93 -3.72
N ASP A 105 38.24 -19.09 -3.99
CA ASP A 105 39.19 -18.01 -4.24
C ASP A 105 39.42 -17.77 -5.74
N SER A 106 38.69 -18.48 -6.59
CA SER A 106 38.78 -18.36 -8.03
C SER A 106 38.60 -16.90 -8.50
N LEU A 107 39.43 -16.51 -9.45
CA LEU A 107 39.28 -15.24 -10.14
C LEU A 107 38.04 -15.30 -11.04
N LEU A 108 37.22 -14.25 -10.98
CA LEU A 108 36.06 -14.10 -11.86
C LEU A 108 36.54 -13.67 -13.25
N HIS A 109 36.43 -14.59 -14.20
CA HIS A 109 36.70 -14.37 -15.63
C HIS A 109 35.41 -14.13 -16.43
N ASN A 110 34.26 -14.47 -15.85
CA ASN A 110 32.93 -14.28 -16.41
C ASN A 110 32.44 -12.81 -16.40
N ILE A 111 33.15 -11.92 -15.69
CA ILE A 111 32.91 -10.47 -15.68
C ILE A 111 34.16 -9.78 -16.25
N PRO A 112 34.04 -9.00 -17.33
CA PRO A 112 35.20 -8.34 -17.93
C PRO A 112 35.71 -7.22 -17.02
N SER A 113 37.03 -6.99 -17.03
CA SER A 113 37.68 -5.95 -16.20
C SER A 113 37.07 -4.55 -16.35
N ALA A 114 36.59 -4.22 -17.56
CA ALA A 114 35.92 -2.95 -17.84
C ALA A 114 34.56 -2.79 -17.13
N LEU A 115 33.94 -3.88 -16.67
CA LEU A 115 32.66 -3.89 -15.94
C LEU A 115 32.84 -4.25 -14.45
N THR A 116 34.06 -4.52 -14.00
CA THR A 116 34.34 -4.78 -12.59
C THR A 116 34.20 -3.49 -11.79
N ARG A 117 33.25 -3.44 -10.87
CA ARG A 117 33.05 -2.28 -9.99
C ARG A 117 34.28 -1.99 -9.14
N VAL A 118 34.78 -0.75 -9.21
CA VAL A 118 35.90 -0.25 -8.40
C VAL A 118 35.48 0.79 -7.35
N SER A 119 34.27 1.35 -7.46
CA SER A 119 33.75 2.34 -6.52
C SER A 119 33.30 1.71 -5.20
N GLU A 120 33.55 2.43 -4.10
CA GLU A 120 33.05 2.08 -2.77
C GLU A 120 31.51 2.25 -2.68
N PHE A 121 30.90 1.61 -1.68
CA PHE A 121 29.47 1.70 -1.40
C PHE A 121 29.18 1.33 0.05
N LEU A 122 28.03 1.78 0.58
CA LEU A 122 27.61 1.53 1.97
C LEU A 122 28.68 1.97 2.99
N THR A 123 29.34 3.10 2.72
CA THR A 123 30.41 3.66 3.56
C THR A 123 29.88 4.35 4.80
N HIS A 124 28.62 4.80 4.79
CA HIS A 124 28.00 5.44 5.95
C HIS A 124 28.02 4.51 7.19
N PRO A 125 28.30 5.02 8.41
CA PRO A 125 28.42 4.19 9.61
C PRO A 125 27.23 3.26 9.88
N VAL A 126 26.01 3.66 9.54
CA VAL A 126 24.80 2.83 9.72
C VAL A 126 24.91 1.44 9.09
N PHE A 127 25.65 1.30 7.98
CA PHE A 127 25.83 0.01 7.30
C PHE A 127 26.95 -0.84 7.92
N ASN A 128 27.70 -0.28 8.87
CA ASN A 128 28.91 -0.83 9.47
C ASN A 128 28.81 -1.02 11.00
N SER A 129 27.78 -0.46 11.66
CA SER A 129 27.61 -0.50 13.13
C SER A 129 26.65 -1.56 13.68
N HIS A 130 25.91 -2.29 12.83
CA HIS A 130 24.89 -3.26 13.26
C HIS A 130 25.16 -4.63 12.63
N LYS A 131 26.21 -5.31 13.11
CA LYS A 131 26.77 -6.53 12.48
C LYS A 131 26.49 -7.80 13.25
N SER A 132 26.40 -7.72 14.56
CA SER A 132 25.89 -8.82 15.37
C SER A 132 24.36 -8.82 15.36
N GLU A 133 23.77 -10.00 15.52
CA GLU A 133 22.32 -10.14 15.64
C GLU A 133 21.78 -9.29 16.79
N THR A 134 22.48 -9.25 17.93
CA THR A 134 22.14 -8.39 19.08
C THR A 134 22.09 -6.90 18.72
N GLU A 135 23.08 -6.39 17.99
CA GLU A 135 23.10 -4.98 17.56
C GLU A 135 21.97 -4.69 16.58
N MET A 136 21.71 -5.61 15.64
CA MET A 136 20.61 -5.50 14.68
C MET A 136 19.26 -5.44 15.41
N MET A 137 19.02 -6.35 16.35
CA MET A 137 17.77 -6.40 17.13
C MET A 137 17.58 -5.12 17.96
N ARG A 138 18.64 -4.61 18.59
CA ARG A 138 18.60 -3.32 19.31
C ARG A 138 18.32 -2.15 18.38
N TYR A 139 18.94 -2.13 17.19
CA TYR A 139 18.71 -1.09 16.20
C TYR A 139 17.27 -1.08 15.70
N ILE A 140 16.74 -2.23 15.27
CA ILE A 140 15.34 -2.38 14.85
C ILE A 140 14.40 -1.93 15.97
N LYS A 141 14.59 -2.42 17.20
CA LYS A 141 13.74 -2.04 18.33
C LYS A 141 13.84 -0.54 18.66
N SER A 142 15.01 0.07 18.48
CA SER A 142 15.20 1.51 18.71
C SER A 142 14.47 2.38 17.69
N LEU A 143 14.29 1.89 16.45
CA LEU A 143 13.48 2.54 15.42
C LEU A 143 12.00 2.32 15.70
N GLU A 144 11.60 1.08 15.94
CA GLU A 144 10.22 0.70 16.27
C GLU A 144 9.66 1.53 17.44
N ASN A 145 10.44 1.74 18.51
CA ASN A 145 10.01 2.52 19.67
C ASN A 145 9.79 4.03 19.38
N LYS A 146 10.19 4.53 18.21
CA LYS A 146 9.94 5.93 17.80
C LYS A 146 8.64 6.10 17.02
N ASP A 147 8.07 4.99 16.54
CA ASP A 147 6.94 4.99 15.63
C ASP A 147 5.68 4.52 16.37
N LEU A 148 4.69 5.41 16.49
CA LEU A 148 3.40 5.06 17.09
C LEU A 148 2.66 4.14 16.10
N SER A 149 2.28 2.95 16.57
CA SER A 149 1.55 1.95 15.77
C SER A 149 0.30 1.43 16.50
N LEU A 150 -0.48 0.56 15.85
CA LEU A 150 -1.73 -0.01 16.38
C LEU A 150 -1.54 -0.85 17.66
N ASN A 151 -0.30 -1.21 18.02
CA ASN A 151 -0.01 -1.85 19.31
C ASN A 151 0.02 -0.87 20.49
N THR A 152 -0.14 0.43 20.24
CA THR A 152 -0.06 1.51 21.25
C THR A 152 -1.43 2.15 21.46
N SER A 153 -2.07 2.61 20.38
CA SER A 153 -3.39 3.26 20.39
C SER A 153 -4.02 3.24 18.99
N MET A 154 -5.31 3.58 18.94
CA MET A 154 -6.05 3.78 17.69
C MET A 154 -5.37 4.85 16.82
N ILE A 155 -5.23 4.53 15.53
CA ILE A 155 -4.81 5.47 14.50
C ILE A 155 -6.03 5.78 13.63
N ALA A 156 -6.78 6.83 13.97
CA ALA A 156 -8.09 7.11 13.34
C ALA A 156 -8.00 7.84 11.98
N LEU A 157 -7.12 7.38 11.09
CA LEU A 157 -6.90 7.97 9.76
C LEU A 157 -8.12 7.70 8.85
N GLY A 158 -8.89 8.76 8.54
CA GLY A 158 -9.92 8.73 7.51
C GLY A 158 -9.41 8.25 6.15
N SER A 159 -10.22 7.45 5.46
CA SER A 159 -9.93 6.79 4.19
C SER A 159 -8.78 5.76 4.26
N CYS A 160 -8.36 5.33 5.46
CA CYS A 160 -7.27 4.36 5.62
C CYS A 160 -7.72 3.04 6.23
N THR A 161 -8.83 3.01 6.97
CA THR A 161 -9.33 1.81 7.65
C THR A 161 -8.24 1.09 8.45
N MET A 162 -7.73 1.74 9.48
CA MET A 162 -6.68 1.22 10.36
C MET A 162 -7.20 0.12 11.32
N LYS A 163 -7.77 -0.95 10.75
CA LYS A 163 -8.37 -2.07 11.48
C LYS A 163 -7.33 -3.08 11.94
N LEU A 164 -7.78 -4.09 12.69
CA LEU A 164 -6.95 -5.20 13.13
C LEU A 164 -6.31 -5.97 11.95
N ASN A 165 -4.99 -6.13 12.01
CA ASN A 165 -4.22 -7.11 11.25
C ASN A 165 -3.95 -8.33 12.15
N ALA A 166 -4.84 -9.31 12.15
CA ALA A 166 -4.80 -10.36 13.17
C ALA A 166 -3.60 -11.30 12.97
N ALA A 167 -2.96 -11.73 14.06
CA ALA A 167 -1.80 -12.63 14.01
C ALA A 167 -2.08 -13.91 13.18
N THR A 168 -3.27 -14.51 13.34
CA THR A 168 -3.71 -15.69 12.55
C THR A 168 -3.76 -15.43 11.05
N GLN A 169 -4.03 -14.19 10.62
CA GLN A 169 -4.04 -13.81 9.20
C GLN A 169 -2.61 -13.60 8.67
N LEU A 170 -1.68 -13.17 9.52
CA LEU A 170 -0.31 -12.82 9.14
C LEU A 170 0.65 -14.02 9.11
N ILE A 171 0.48 -14.98 10.02
CA ILE A 171 1.35 -16.16 10.14
C ILE A 171 1.58 -16.90 8.80
N PRO A 172 0.56 -17.15 7.96
CA PRO A 172 0.75 -17.88 6.71
C PRO A 172 1.68 -17.21 5.69
N VAL A 173 1.90 -15.89 5.79
CA VAL A 173 2.76 -15.15 4.85
C VAL A 173 4.22 -15.60 4.97
N SER A 174 4.64 -16.15 6.12
CA SER A 174 6.00 -16.68 6.32
C SER A 174 6.14 -18.18 6.09
N TRP A 175 5.06 -18.87 5.68
CA TRP A 175 5.12 -20.30 5.39
C TRP A 175 5.88 -20.57 4.09
N PRO A 176 6.89 -21.48 4.09
CA PRO A 176 7.66 -21.83 2.90
C PRO A 176 6.81 -22.22 1.69
N GLU A 177 5.68 -22.88 1.93
CA GLU A 177 4.72 -23.33 0.92
C GLU A 177 4.12 -22.18 0.10
N PHE A 178 4.16 -20.95 0.62
CA PHE A 178 3.68 -19.75 -0.06
C PHE A 178 4.81 -18.76 -0.37
N ASN A 179 5.72 -18.49 0.57
CA ASN A 179 6.73 -17.45 0.38
C ASN A 179 7.95 -17.86 -0.44
N SER A 180 8.14 -19.15 -0.71
CA SER A 180 9.32 -19.69 -1.41
C SER A 180 8.98 -20.20 -2.83
N ILE A 181 7.81 -19.85 -3.36
CA ILE A 181 7.40 -20.22 -4.72
C ILE A 181 7.79 -19.11 -5.69
N HIS A 182 8.56 -19.45 -6.73
CA HIS A 182 8.86 -18.53 -7.82
C HIS A 182 7.57 -18.19 -8.60
N PRO A 183 7.27 -16.92 -8.93
CA PRO A 183 6.00 -16.51 -9.54
C PRO A 183 5.72 -17.13 -10.92
N PHE A 184 6.76 -17.66 -11.59
CA PHE A 184 6.66 -18.35 -12.88
C PHE A 184 6.88 -19.87 -12.78
N ALA A 185 6.75 -20.44 -11.58
CA ALA A 185 6.78 -21.89 -11.41
C ALA A 185 5.66 -22.57 -12.23
N PRO A 186 5.88 -23.78 -12.77
CA PRO A 186 4.85 -24.54 -13.46
C PRO A 186 3.56 -24.65 -12.64
N MET A 187 2.41 -24.49 -13.31
CA MET A 187 1.08 -24.41 -12.68
C MET A 187 0.79 -25.52 -11.66
N TYR A 188 1.24 -26.75 -11.95
CA TYR A 188 1.01 -27.89 -11.08
C TYR A 188 1.73 -27.84 -9.73
N GLN A 189 2.73 -26.96 -9.57
CA GLN A 189 3.54 -26.82 -8.34
C GLN A 189 2.90 -25.89 -7.31
N TRP A 190 1.91 -25.08 -7.70
CA TRP A 190 1.29 -24.07 -6.82
C TRP A 190 -0.23 -24.23 -6.72
N ARG A 191 -0.72 -25.48 -6.71
CA ARG A 191 -2.16 -25.79 -6.57
C ARG A 191 -2.81 -25.17 -5.33
N GLY A 192 -2.06 -25.02 -4.24
CA GLY A 192 -2.54 -24.32 -3.03
C GLY A 192 -2.85 -22.85 -3.31
N TYR A 193 -1.98 -22.15 -4.03
CA TYR A 193 -2.26 -20.79 -4.50
C TYR A 193 -3.45 -20.76 -5.46
N GLN A 194 -3.57 -21.71 -6.39
CA GLN A 194 -4.70 -21.77 -7.33
C GLN A 194 -6.03 -21.80 -6.58
N GLN A 195 -6.15 -22.65 -5.56
CA GLN A 195 -7.35 -22.73 -4.74
C GLN A 195 -7.64 -21.40 -4.04
N ILE A 196 -6.65 -20.81 -3.37
CA ILE A 196 -6.82 -19.55 -2.63
C ILE A 196 -7.21 -18.40 -3.56
N ILE A 197 -6.56 -18.30 -4.72
CA ILE A 197 -6.84 -17.28 -5.74
C ILE A 197 -8.28 -17.43 -6.23
N THR A 198 -8.67 -18.65 -6.61
CA THR A 198 -10.02 -18.93 -7.14
C THR A 198 -11.09 -18.61 -6.09
N GLU A 199 -10.95 -19.13 -4.87
CA GLU A 199 -11.90 -18.87 -3.79
C GLU A 199 -11.97 -17.36 -3.45
N LEU A 200 -10.83 -16.67 -3.44
CA LEU A 200 -10.80 -15.23 -3.17
C LEU A 200 -11.45 -14.41 -4.29
N GLU A 201 -11.17 -14.72 -5.56
CA GLU A 201 -11.82 -14.07 -6.72
C GLU A 201 -13.34 -14.26 -6.69
N GLU A 202 -13.82 -15.46 -6.35
CA GLU A 202 -15.25 -15.75 -6.20
C GLU A 202 -15.87 -14.93 -5.06
N TRP A 203 -15.23 -14.91 -3.88
CA TRP A 203 -15.77 -14.17 -2.73
C TRP A 203 -15.77 -12.66 -2.97
N LEU A 204 -14.70 -12.10 -3.54
CA LEU A 204 -14.63 -10.67 -3.83
C LEU A 204 -15.68 -10.28 -4.89
N SER A 205 -15.87 -11.11 -5.92
CA SER A 205 -16.94 -10.91 -6.91
C SER A 205 -18.32 -10.91 -6.24
N ASN A 206 -18.59 -11.87 -5.35
CA ASN A 206 -19.85 -11.95 -4.60
C ASN A 206 -20.07 -10.72 -3.70
N ILE A 207 -19.07 -10.37 -2.88
CA ILE A 207 -19.11 -9.21 -1.97
C ILE A 207 -19.39 -7.91 -2.73
N THR A 208 -18.86 -7.79 -3.94
CA THR A 208 -18.98 -6.58 -4.76
C THR A 208 -20.17 -6.59 -5.72
N GLY A 209 -20.91 -7.69 -5.83
CA GLY A 209 -22.01 -7.84 -6.78
C GLY A 209 -21.56 -7.90 -8.24
N PHE A 210 -20.32 -8.34 -8.48
CA PHE A 210 -19.70 -8.47 -9.79
C PHE A 210 -19.54 -9.94 -10.18
N THR A 211 -19.07 -10.19 -11.41
CA THR A 211 -19.01 -11.54 -11.99
C THR A 211 -17.59 -12.03 -12.25
N ALA A 212 -16.61 -11.14 -12.29
CA ALA A 212 -15.20 -11.51 -12.40
C ALA A 212 -14.31 -10.60 -11.56
N THR A 213 -13.16 -11.13 -11.15
CA THR A 213 -12.14 -10.40 -10.39
C THR A 213 -10.76 -10.64 -11.00
N SER A 214 -9.91 -9.63 -10.99
CA SER A 214 -8.46 -9.79 -11.22
C SER A 214 -7.69 -9.39 -9.97
N LEU A 215 -6.86 -10.32 -9.47
CA LEU A 215 -5.94 -10.09 -8.36
C LEU A 215 -4.57 -9.54 -8.81
N GLN A 216 -4.40 -9.15 -10.08
CA GLN A 216 -3.12 -8.70 -10.61
C GLN A 216 -2.65 -7.33 -10.07
N PRO A 217 -3.51 -6.29 -9.92
CA PRO A 217 -3.05 -4.97 -9.50
C PRO A 217 -2.61 -4.96 -8.03
N ASN A 218 -1.40 -4.46 -7.76
CA ASN A 218 -0.74 -4.54 -6.46
C ASN A 218 -0.85 -3.27 -5.59
N SER A 219 -1.78 -2.37 -5.90
CA SER A 219 -2.13 -1.21 -5.07
C SER A 219 -3.49 -0.66 -5.50
N GLY A 220 -4.14 0.17 -4.66
CA GLY A 220 -5.41 0.79 -5.02
C GLY A 220 -5.34 1.63 -6.30
N ALA A 221 -4.31 2.47 -6.41
CA ALA A 221 -4.03 3.26 -7.61
C ALA A 221 -3.78 2.38 -8.86
N GLN A 222 -3.10 1.25 -8.72
CA GLN A 222 -2.98 0.27 -9.81
C GLN A 222 -4.33 -0.34 -10.17
N GLY A 223 -5.21 -0.57 -9.20
CA GLY A 223 -6.59 -1.00 -9.44
C GLY A 223 -7.42 0.05 -10.20
N GLU A 224 -7.30 1.32 -9.86
CA GLU A 224 -7.88 2.45 -10.63
C GLU A 224 -7.39 2.46 -12.07
N TYR A 225 -6.07 2.48 -12.26
CA TYR A 225 -5.46 2.44 -13.59
C TYR A 225 -5.93 1.23 -14.40
N THR A 226 -5.96 0.04 -13.78
CA THR A 226 -6.41 -1.20 -14.44
C THR A 226 -7.88 -1.12 -14.83
N GLY A 227 -8.77 -0.66 -13.94
CA GLY A 227 -10.19 -0.53 -14.23
C GLY A 227 -10.47 0.50 -15.34
N LEU A 228 -9.68 1.56 -15.41
CA LEU A 228 -9.76 2.53 -16.51
C LEU A 228 -9.24 1.95 -17.83
N LEU A 229 -8.18 1.14 -17.81
CA LEU A 229 -7.72 0.41 -18.99
C LEU A 229 -8.76 -0.60 -19.48
N THR A 230 -9.49 -1.28 -18.59
CA THR A 230 -10.57 -2.19 -19.03
C THR A 230 -11.74 -1.42 -19.66
N ILE A 231 -12.10 -0.25 -19.12
CA ILE A 231 -13.08 0.67 -19.75
C ILE A 231 -12.59 1.14 -21.14
N SER A 232 -11.31 1.52 -21.25
CA SER A 232 -10.71 1.93 -22.52
C SER A 232 -10.76 0.81 -23.56
N ALA A 233 -10.38 -0.41 -23.18
CA ALA A 233 -10.42 -1.59 -24.04
C ALA A 233 -11.86 -1.96 -24.46
N TYR A 234 -12.84 -1.80 -23.56
CA TYR A 234 -14.25 -1.99 -23.88
C TYR A 234 -14.74 -1.01 -24.97
N HIS A 235 -14.41 0.28 -24.85
CA HIS A 235 -14.76 1.27 -25.87
C HIS A 235 -14.01 1.00 -27.19
N ALA A 236 -12.75 0.58 -27.11
CA ALA A 236 -11.94 0.22 -28.28
C ALA A 236 -12.53 -0.95 -29.09
N ASP A 237 -12.93 -2.04 -28.43
CA ASP A 237 -13.57 -3.21 -29.06
C ASP A 237 -14.88 -2.83 -29.79
N ARG A 238 -15.58 -1.83 -29.26
CA ARG A 238 -16.81 -1.28 -29.85
C ARG A 238 -16.58 -0.21 -30.90
N LYS A 239 -15.31 0.13 -31.19
CA LYS A 239 -14.88 1.20 -32.11
C LYS A 239 -15.29 2.61 -31.66
N ASP A 240 -15.51 2.81 -30.36
CA ASP A 240 -15.87 4.07 -29.73
C ASP A 240 -14.64 4.78 -29.12
N LEU A 241 -13.47 4.69 -29.77
CA LEU A 241 -12.18 5.26 -29.29
C LEU A 241 -12.18 6.77 -29.05
N HIS A 242 -13.17 7.49 -29.58
CA HIS A 242 -13.36 8.92 -29.36
C HIS A 242 -13.90 9.23 -27.95
N ARG A 243 -14.37 8.21 -27.21
CA ARG A 243 -14.79 8.33 -25.82
C ARG A 243 -13.57 8.36 -24.90
N ASP A 244 -13.08 9.55 -24.65
CA ASP A 244 -11.86 9.81 -23.88
C ASP A 244 -12.08 10.74 -22.66
N ILE A 245 -13.33 11.08 -22.32
CA ILE A 245 -13.66 11.94 -21.16
C ILE A 245 -14.08 11.09 -19.96
N ILE A 246 -13.40 11.28 -18.83
CA ILE A 246 -13.82 10.75 -17.52
C ILE A 246 -14.24 11.92 -16.62
N LEU A 247 -15.46 11.84 -16.10
CA LEU A 247 -15.94 12.76 -15.08
C LEU A 247 -15.41 12.33 -13.71
N ILE A 248 -14.98 13.28 -12.87
CA ILE A 248 -14.48 13.01 -11.52
C ILE A 248 -15.00 14.09 -10.56
N PRO A 249 -15.72 13.74 -9.48
CA PRO A 249 -16.10 14.69 -8.45
C PRO A 249 -14.89 15.35 -7.80
N ILE A 250 -14.98 16.63 -7.44
CA ILE A 250 -13.89 17.37 -6.77
C ILE A 250 -13.47 16.76 -5.42
N SER A 251 -14.37 15.99 -4.80
CA SER A 251 -14.12 15.29 -3.54
C SER A 251 -13.30 14.00 -3.71
N ALA A 252 -13.13 13.47 -4.92
CA ALA A 252 -12.45 12.21 -5.17
C ALA A 252 -11.00 12.20 -4.62
N HIS A 253 -10.50 11.01 -4.30
CA HIS A 253 -9.10 10.85 -3.91
C HIS A 253 -8.16 11.31 -5.03
N GLY A 254 -6.99 11.85 -4.66
CA GLY A 254 -6.03 12.41 -5.61
C GLY A 254 -5.44 11.39 -6.60
N THR A 255 -5.56 10.09 -6.30
CA THR A 255 -5.19 9.01 -7.21
C THR A 255 -6.14 8.94 -8.41
N ASN A 256 -7.44 9.19 -8.23
CA ASN A 256 -8.42 9.07 -9.31
C ASN A 256 -8.06 9.91 -10.55
N PRO A 257 -7.82 11.23 -10.46
CA PRO A 257 -7.41 12.02 -11.62
C PRO A 257 -6.02 11.62 -12.14
N ALA A 258 -5.09 11.20 -11.27
CA ALA A 258 -3.77 10.75 -11.70
C ALA A 258 -3.85 9.46 -12.53
N SER A 259 -4.63 8.48 -12.07
CA SER A 259 -4.90 7.22 -12.75
C SER A 259 -5.63 7.43 -14.09
N ALA A 260 -6.62 8.34 -14.12
CA ALA A 260 -7.33 8.71 -15.35
C ALA A 260 -6.40 9.29 -16.42
N VAL A 261 -5.54 10.25 -16.04
CA VAL A 261 -4.55 10.83 -16.94
C VAL A 261 -3.53 9.79 -17.40
N MET A 262 -3.06 8.93 -16.49
CA MET A 262 -2.12 7.85 -16.82
C MET A 262 -2.70 6.85 -17.81
N ALA A 263 -4.00 6.54 -17.70
CA ALA A 263 -4.75 5.69 -18.64
C ALA A 263 -5.09 6.40 -19.97
N GLY A 264 -4.71 7.66 -20.14
CA GLY A 264 -4.91 8.43 -21.38
C GLY A 264 -6.25 9.15 -21.49
N PHE A 265 -7.04 9.22 -20.41
CA PHE A 265 -8.30 9.97 -20.41
C PHE A 265 -8.09 11.46 -20.11
N LYS A 266 -9.02 12.26 -20.60
CA LYS A 266 -9.20 13.67 -20.24
C LYS A 266 -10.14 13.77 -19.05
N VAL A 267 -9.65 14.36 -17.97
CA VAL A 267 -10.42 14.56 -16.73
C VAL A 267 -11.27 15.82 -16.84
N VAL A 268 -12.56 15.69 -16.54
CA VAL A 268 -13.47 16.82 -16.31
C VAL A 268 -13.98 16.74 -14.87
N VAL A 269 -13.76 17.81 -14.11
CA VAL A 269 -14.15 17.86 -12.70
C VAL A 269 -15.61 18.23 -12.55
N THR A 270 -16.35 17.45 -11.78
CA THR A 270 -17.73 17.75 -11.36
C THR A 270 -17.72 18.35 -9.96
N LYS A 271 -18.53 19.37 -9.73
CA LYS A 271 -18.63 20.04 -8.42
C LYS A 271 -19.33 19.16 -7.37
N CYS A 272 -19.19 19.58 -6.12
CA CYS A 272 -20.05 19.13 -5.02
C CYS A 272 -20.99 20.27 -4.59
N ASP A 273 -22.16 19.91 -4.08
CA ASP A 273 -23.11 20.85 -3.47
C ASP A 273 -22.63 21.31 -2.07
N ASP A 274 -23.36 22.25 -1.47
CA ASP A 274 -23.04 22.77 -0.12
C ASP A 274 -23.12 21.70 0.98
N ALA A 275 -23.85 20.61 0.74
CA ALA A 275 -23.96 19.46 1.64
C ALA A 275 -22.86 18.40 1.39
N GLY A 276 -21.98 18.63 0.42
CA GLY A 276 -20.86 17.77 0.08
C GLY A 276 -21.21 16.58 -0.82
N ASN A 277 -22.40 16.51 -1.40
CA ASN A 277 -22.77 15.49 -2.38
C ASN A 277 -22.34 15.91 -3.78
N ILE A 278 -22.35 15.01 -4.75
CA ILE A 278 -22.15 15.36 -6.16
C ILE A 278 -23.25 16.33 -6.61
N ASP A 279 -22.86 17.46 -7.20
CA ASP A 279 -23.81 18.42 -7.76
C ASP A 279 -24.47 17.84 -9.01
N MET A 280 -25.75 17.46 -8.88
CA MET A 280 -26.51 16.83 -9.96
C MET A 280 -26.75 17.76 -11.15
N GLU A 281 -26.84 19.07 -10.95
CA GLU A 281 -27.02 20.03 -12.05
C GLU A 281 -25.72 20.18 -12.85
N ASP A 282 -24.59 20.33 -12.15
CA ASP A 282 -23.25 20.40 -12.76
C ASP A 282 -22.90 19.08 -13.47
N LEU A 283 -23.24 17.94 -12.86
CA LEU A 283 -23.07 16.62 -13.48
C LEU A 283 -23.86 16.49 -14.79
N LYS A 284 -25.17 16.83 -14.77
CA LYS A 284 -26.03 16.81 -15.96
C LYS A 284 -25.49 17.73 -17.06
N ALA A 285 -25.02 18.92 -16.69
CA ALA A 285 -24.43 19.87 -17.64
C ALA A 285 -23.13 19.34 -18.26
N ASN A 286 -22.24 18.74 -17.46
CA ASN A 286 -20.99 18.14 -17.94
C ASN A 286 -21.27 16.93 -18.85
N ILE A 287 -22.24 16.08 -18.50
CA ILE A 287 -22.65 14.94 -19.32
C ILE A 287 -23.17 15.42 -20.67
N GLU A 288 -24.07 16.39 -20.71
CA GLU A 288 -24.61 16.91 -21.99
C GLU A 288 -23.51 17.52 -22.85
N LYS A 289 -22.62 18.33 -22.25
CA LYS A 289 -21.48 18.96 -22.94
C LYS A 289 -20.51 17.94 -23.52
N HIS A 290 -20.27 16.83 -22.84
CA HIS A 290 -19.26 15.83 -23.19
C HIS A 290 -19.85 14.53 -23.73
N LYS A 291 -21.16 14.45 -23.98
CA LYS A 291 -21.92 13.25 -24.31
C LYS A 291 -21.31 12.39 -25.42
N ALA A 292 -20.84 13.02 -26.49
CA ALA A 292 -20.22 12.33 -27.61
C ALA A 292 -18.90 11.63 -27.23
N ASN A 293 -18.13 12.19 -26.31
CA ASN A 293 -16.80 11.70 -25.91
C ASN A 293 -16.79 11.12 -24.49
N LEU A 294 -17.95 10.93 -23.85
CA LEU A 294 -18.04 10.45 -22.48
C LEU A 294 -17.64 8.97 -22.41
N ALA A 295 -16.50 8.69 -21.78
CA ALA A 295 -16.03 7.35 -21.49
C ALA A 295 -16.63 6.80 -20.20
N GLY A 296 -16.81 7.67 -19.19
CA GLY A 296 -17.31 7.25 -17.90
C GLY A 296 -17.20 8.27 -16.77
N LEU A 297 -17.43 7.78 -15.55
CA LEU A 297 -17.36 8.50 -14.29
C LEU A 297 -16.50 7.69 -13.31
N MET A 298 -15.64 8.36 -12.54
CA MET A 298 -15.08 7.79 -11.31
C MET A 298 -15.81 8.37 -10.11
N VAL A 299 -16.31 7.51 -9.23
CA VAL A 299 -17.03 7.90 -8.01
C VAL A 299 -16.53 7.08 -6.82
N THR A 300 -16.52 7.66 -5.62
CA THR A 300 -16.25 6.93 -4.36
C THR A 300 -17.56 6.79 -3.61
N TYR A 301 -17.91 5.59 -3.13
CA TYR A 301 -19.13 5.37 -2.37
C TYR A 301 -18.85 4.53 -1.10
N PRO A 302 -19.34 4.93 0.09
CA PRO A 302 -19.74 6.31 0.42
C PRO A 302 -18.63 7.31 0.06
N SER A 303 -19.00 8.57 -0.16
CA SER A 303 -18.05 9.58 -0.63
C SER A 303 -16.89 9.77 0.35
N THR A 304 -15.81 10.41 -0.10
CA THR A 304 -14.68 10.81 0.75
C THR A 304 -15.07 11.81 1.84
N HIS A 305 -16.30 12.34 1.82
CA HIS A 305 -16.86 13.13 2.91
C HIS A 305 -17.46 12.27 4.04
N GLY A 306 -17.46 10.94 3.90
CA GLY A 306 -18.00 10.01 4.89
C GLY A 306 -19.52 9.96 4.91
N VAL A 307 -20.17 10.20 3.76
CA VAL A 307 -21.64 10.21 3.64
C VAL A 307 -22.13 9.30 2.52
N PHE A 308 -23.29 8.67 2.74
CA PHE A 308 -24.00 7.93 1.70
C PHE A 308 -24.83 8.90 0.86
N GLU A 309 -24.54 8.97 -0.43
CA GLU A 309 -25.29 9.79 -1.39
C GLU A 309 -26.57 9.08 -1.83
N GLU A 310 -27.73 9.69 -1.59
CA GLU A 310 -29.05 9.13 -1.95
C GLU A 310 -29.25 9.00 -3.47
N SER A 311 -28.52 9.77 -4.27
CA SER A 311 -28.64 9.84 -5.73
C SER A 311 -27.70 8.88 -6.48
N ILE A 312 -26.92 8.03 -5.79
CA ILE A 312 -25.86 7.25 -6.44
C ILE A 312 -26.34 6.37 -7.60
N THR A 313 -27.52 5.75 -7.49
CA THR A 313 -28.09 4.93 -8.56
C THR A 313 -28.59 5.77 -9.74
N GLU A 314 -29.12 6.97 -9.49
CA GLU A 314 -29.47 7.95 -10.53
C GLU A 314 -28.22 8.42 -11.27
N ILE A 315 -27.14 8.69 -10.55
CA ILE A 315 -25.84 9.09 -11.11
C ILE A 315 -25.32 8.00 -12.05
N CYS A 316 -25.30 6.75 -11.60
CA CYS A 316 -24.85 5.62 -12.42
C CYS A 316 -25.71 5.47 -13.69
N ALA A 317 -27.03 5.51 -13.55
CA ALA A 317 -27.97 5.41 -14.66
C ALA A 317 -27.75 6.52 -15.70
N LEU A 318 -27.56 7.77 -15.25
CA LEU A 318 -27.34 8.91 -16.13
C LEU A 318 -26.04 8.78 -16.96
N ILE A 319 -24.98 8.22 -16.38
CA ILE A 319 -23.73 7.93 -17.11
C ILE A 319 -23.97 6.86 -18.17
N HIS A 320 -24.67 5.77 -17.81
CA HIS A 320 -24.98 4.67 -18.73
C HIS A 320 -25.88 5.11 -19.90
N GLU A 321 -26.90 5.92 -19.64
CA GLU A 321 -27.81 6.48 -20.65
C GLU A 321 -27.07 7.32 -21.71
N ASN A 322 -25.89 7.83 -21.38
CA ASN A 322 -25.04 8.63 -22.27
C ASN A 322 -23.81 7.87 -22.80
N GLY A 323 -23.80 6.54 -22.63
CA GLY A 323 -22.81 5.64 -23.21
C GLY A 323 -21.49 5.54 -22.44
N GLY A 324 -21.40 6.13 -21.25
CA GLY A 324 -20.25 5.97 -20.35
C GLY A 324 -20.37 4.71 -19.48
N LEU A 325 -19.27 4.34 -18.82
CA LEU A 325 -19.22 3.33 -17.76
C LEU A 325 -18.87 3.96 -16.41
N VAL A 326 -19.17 3.28 -15.31
CA VAL A 326 -18.96 3.78 -13.95
C VAL A 326 -17.86 2.99 -13.27
N TYR A 327 -16.77 3.68 -12.97
CA TYR A 327 -15.73 3.21 -12.07
C TYR A 327 -16.07 3.62 -10.64
N MET A 328 -16.15 2.66 -9.72
CA MET A 328 -16.26 2.94 -8.29
C MET A 328 -14.92 2.73 -7.58
N ASP A 329 -14.43 3.77 -6.93
CA ASP A 329 -13.35 3.64 -5.96
C ASP A 329 -13.90 2.93 -4.70
N GLY A 330 -13.41 1.71 -4.46
CA GLY A 330 -13.82 0.86 -3.35
C GLY A 330 -12.95 0.99 -2.10
N ALA A 331 -12.14 2.04 -1.96
CA ALA A 331 -11.41 2.31 -0.71
C ALA A 331 -12.33 2.37 0.52
N ASN A 332 -13.58 2.80 0.33
CA ASN A 332 -14.58 2.94 1.39
C ASN A 332 -15.51 1.73 1.53
N MET A 333 -15.12 0.56 1.00
CA MET A 333 -15.93 -0.67 1.11
C MET A 333 -16.16 -1.15 2.55
N ASN A 334 -15.40 -0.66 3.54
CA ASN A 334 -15.66 -0.97 4.95
C ASN A 334 -17.02 -0.45 5.47
N ALA A 335 -17.67 0.43 4.72
CA ALA A 335 -19.04 0.88 4.97
C ALA A 335 -20.11 0.13 4.14
N GLN A 336 -19.71 -0.81 3.28
CA GLN A 336 -20.61 -1.48 2.35
C GLN A 336 -20.75 -2.98 2.59
N VAL A 337 -19.65 -3.69 2.90
CA VAL A 337 -19.62 -5.16 2.88
C VAL A 337 -20.75 -5.76 3.72
N GLY A 338 -21.60 -6.58 3.08
CA GLY A 338 -22.75 -7.24 3.72
C GLY A 338 -24.00 -6.38 3.89
N LEU A 339 -23.97 -5.11 3.51
CA LEU A 339 -25.11 -4.18 3.53
C LEU A 339 -25.57 -3.78 2.13
N THR A 340 -24.63 -3.43 1.25
CA THR A 340 -24.84 -3.12 -0.17
C THR A 340 -23.61 -3.56 -0.97
N SER A 341 -23.63 -3.36 -2.29
CA SER A 341 -22.48 -3.65 -3.14
C SER A 341 -22.38 -2.70 -4.34
N PRO A 342 -21.15 -2.45 -4.87
CA PRO A 342 -20.95 -1.64 -6.06
C PRO A 342 -21.81 -2.08 -7.26
N GLY A 343 -21.91 -3.38 -7.53
CA GLY A 343 -22.73 -3.91 -8.61
C GLY A 343 -24.22 -3.57 -8.44
N ASN A 344 -24.75 -3.65 -7.21
CA ASN A 344 -26.15 -3.32 -6.92
C ASN A 344 -26.47 -1.82 -7.07
N ILE A 345 -25.49 -0.95 -6.89
CA ILE A 345 -25.66 0.51 -7.07
C ILE A 345 -25.35 0.99 -8.49
N GLY A 346 -25.00 0.09 -9.41
CA GLY A 346 -24.82 0.37 -10.83
C GLY A 346 -23.38 0.66 -11.28
N ALA A 347 -22.38 0.35 -10.46
CA ALA A 347 -20.98 0.41 -10.91
C ALA A 347 -20.66 -0.70 -11.94
N ASP A 348 -19.66 -0.46 -12.80
CA ASP A 348 -19.19 -1.42 -13.81
C ASP A 348 -17.90 -2.13 -13.40
N VAL A 349 -17.04 -1.39 -12.70
CA VAL A 349 -15.76 -1.84 -12.18
C VAL A 349 -15.52 -1.18 -10.84
N CYS A 350 -14.95 -1.93 -9.90
CA CYS A 350 -14.53 -1.43 -8.60
C CYS A 350 -13.16 -1.99 -8.26
N HIS A 351 -12.24 -1.17 -7.79
CA HIS A 351 -11.06 -1.69 -7.10
C HIS A 351 -11.32 -1.81 -5.60
N LEU A 352 -10.68 -2.77 -4.94
CA LEU A 352 -10.71 -2.91 -3.49
C LEU A 352 -9.33 -2.63 -2.90
N ASN A 353 -9.23 -1.87 -1.80
CA ASN A 353 -7.99 -1.84 -1.01
C ASN A 353 -8.00 -3.00 -0.01
N LEU A 354 -7.35 -4.12 -0.34
CA LEU A 354 -7.23 -5.24 0.61
C LEU A 354 -6.47 -4.86 1.89
N HIS A 355 -5.60 -3.86 1.79
CA HIS A 355 -4.83 -3.25 2.88
C HIS A 355 -5.58 -2.17 3.67
N LYS A 356 -6.87 -2.00 3.38
CA LYS A 356 -7.79 -1.21 4.18
C LYS A 356 -8.91 -2.13 4.68
N THR A 357 -9.85 -2.47 3.80
CA THR A 357 -11.07 -3.21 4.15
C THR A 357 -10.82 -4.67 4.55
N PHE A 358 -9.78 -5.32 4.01
CA PHE A 358 -9.57 -6.77 4.14
C PHE A 358 -8.25 -7.14 4.86
N SER A 359 -7.87 -6.31 5.83
CA SER A 359 -6.86 -6.58 6.87
C SER A 359 -5.40 -6.82 6.44
N ILE A 360 -5.01 -6.63 5.16
CA ILE A 360 -3.56 -6.55 4.84
C ILE A 360 -2.95 -5.38 5.64
N PRO A 361 -1.80 -5.55 6.31
CA PRO A 361 -1.21 -4.51 7.14
C PRO A 361 -0.70 -3.34 6.30
N HIS A 362 -0.88 -2.12 6.82
CA HIS A 362 -0.44 -0.89 6.17
C HIS A 362 1.08 -0.77 6.05
N GLY A 363 1.83 -1.45 6.92
CA GLY A 363 3.30 -1.63 6.83
C GLY A 363 4.14 -0.34 6.82
N GLY A 364 3.59 0.78 7.30
CA GLY A 364 4.25 2.09 7.23
C GLY A 364 4.24 2.75 5.85
N GLY A 365 3.35 2.30 4.95
CA GLY A 365 3.23 2.84 3.58
C GLY A 365 3.19 1.79 2.47
N GLY A 366 2.95 0.53 2.81
CA GLY A 366 2.94 -0.62 1.91
C GLY A 366 3.43 -1.88 2.63
N PRO A 367 3.12 -3.08 2.13
CA PRO A 367 2.56 -3.37 0.81
C PRO A 367 1.03 -3.22 0.75
N GLY A 368 0.49 -3.22 -0.47
CA GLY A 368 -0.95 -3.26 -0.72
C GLY A 368 -1.30 -4.29 -1.80
N MET A 369 -2.60 -4.53 -1.96
CA MET A 369 -3.21 -5.19 -3.12
C MET A 369 -4.47 -4.42 -3.49
N GLY A 370 -4.70 -4.26 -4.80
CA GLY A 370 -5.79 -3.47 -5.38
C GLY A 370 -6.59 -4.23 -6.42
N PRO A 371 -7.12 -5.44 -6.12
CA PRO A 371 -7.85 -6.22 -7.09
C PRO A 371 -9.02 -5.43 -7.66
N ILE A 372 -9.30 -5.65 -8.95
CA ILE A 372 -10.49 -5.09 -9.60
C ILE A 372 -11.56 -6.16 -9.75
N CYS A 373 -12.78 -5.82 -9.37
CA CYS A 373 -13.98 -6.61 -9.58
C CYS A 373 -14.80 -5.93 -10.68
N VAL A 374 -15.30 -6.69 -11.64
CA VAL A 374 -15.94 -6.18 -12.86
C VAL A 374 -17.19 -6.96 -13.22
N ASN A 375 -18.13 -6.29 -13.89
CA ASN A 375 -19.29 -6.97 -14.47
C ASN A 375 -18.95 -7.73 -15.77
N ASP A 376 -19.95 -8.43 -16.32
CA ASP A 376 -19.80 -9.24 -17.54
C ASP A 376 -19.34 -8.45 -18.76
N ARG A 377 -19.63 -7.14 -18.82
CA ARG A 377 -19.21 -6.29 -19.94
C ARG A 377 -17.68 -6.12 -19.95
N LEU A 378 -17.08 -6.04 -18.77
CA LEU A 378 -15.67 -5.73 -18.59
C LEU A 378 -14.80 -6.97 -18.32
N ALA A 379 -15.40 -8.09 -17.89
CA ALA A 379 -14.69 -9.36 -17.63
C ALA A 379 -13.77 -9.82 -18.77
N PRO A 380 -14.15 -9.74 -20.07
CA PRO A 380 -13.27 -10.14 -21.17
C PRO A 380 -11.97 -9.33 -21.29
N TYR A 381 -11.93 -8.12 -20.70
CA TYR A 381 -10.82 -7.18 -20.80
C TYR A 381 -9.94 -7.14 -19.56
N LEU A 382 -10.16 -8.01 -18.58
CA LEU A 382 -9.27 -8.13 -17.42
C LEU A 382 -7.81 -8.35 -17.86
N PRO A 383 -6.82 -7.90 -17.06
CA PRO A 383 -5.42 -7.93 -17.48
C PRO A 383 -4.90 -9.37 -17.64
N GLY A 384 -4.27 -9.61 -18.77
CA GLY A 384 -3.54 -10.84 -19.05
C GLY A 384 -2.14 -10.86 -18.45
N HIS A 385 -1.41 -11.95 -18.66
CA HIS A 385 0.01 -12.06 -18.34
C HIS A 385 0.69 -13.07 -19.28
N ILE A 386 1.98 -12.92 -19.54
CA ILE A 386 2.73 -13.87 -20.40
C ILE A 386 2.76 -15.31 -19.84
N SER A 387 2.47 -15.45 -18.55
CA SER A 387 2.46 -16.73 -17.82
C SER A 387 1.06 -17.31 -17.65
N LEU A 388 0.02 -16.66 -18.20
CA LEU A 388 -1.37 -17.07 -18.11
C LEU A 388 -1.97 -17.31 -19.50
N ASP A 389 -3.01 -18.13 -19.54
CA ASP A 389 -3.84 -18.29 -20.72
C ASP A 389 -4.77 -17.08 -20.84
N ASN A 390 -4.40 -16.15 -21.73
CA ASN A 390 -5.10 -14.88 -21.89
C ASN A 390 -6.34 -15.03 -22.79
N THR A 391 -7.40 -14.29 -22.48
CA THR A 391 -8.50 -14.12 -23.44
C THR A 391 -8.01 -13.31 -24.63
N ALA A 392 -8.68 -13.46 -25.78
CA ALA A 392 -8.34 -12.68 -26.98
C ALA A 392 -8.51 -11.16 -26.82
N LYS A 393 -9.24 -10.72 -25.78
CA LYS A 393 -9.55 -9.31 -25.50
C LYS A 393 -8.85 -8.77 -24.25
N ALA A 394 -8.07 -9.60 -23.54
CA ALA A 394 -7.37 -9.20 -22.33
C ALA A 394 -6.44 -8.02 -22.60
N ILE A 395 -6.44 -7.04 -21.69
CA ILE A 395 -5.43 -5.97 -21.74
C ILE A 395 -4.06 -6.52 -21.34
N HIS A 396 -3.01 -5.75 -21.61
CA HIS A 396 -1.67 -6.11 -21.18
C HIS A 396 -1.53 -6.16 -19.66
N ALA A 397 -0.51 -6.89 -19.20
CA ALA A 397 -0.20 -6.97 -17.78
C ALA A 397 0.07 -5.59 -17.19
N VAL A 398 -0.52 -5.32 -16.03
CA VAL A 398 -0.34 -4.10 -15.24
C VAL A 398 0.67 -4.28 -14.11
N SER A 399 0.97 -5.52 -13.75
CA SER A 399 1.96 -5.90 -12.73
C SER A 399 2.96 -6.90 -13.32
N ALA A 400 4.16 -6.95 -12.73
CA ALA A 400 5.23 -7.84 -13.18
C ALA A 400 4.97 -9.34 -12.92
N ALA A 401 4.09 -9.67 -11.97
CA ALA A 401 3.66 -11.03 -11.66
C ALA A 401 2.16 -11.17 -11.92
N PRO A 402 1.69 -12.37 -12.33
CA PRO A 402 0.30 -12.58 -12.77
C PRO A 402 -0.75 -12.28 -11.70
N TYR A 403 -0.39 -12.39 -10.42
CA TYR A 403 -1.26 -12.17 -9.26
C TYR A 403 -0.67 -11.17 -8.26
N GLY A 404 0.12 -10.21 -8.77
CA GLY A 404 0.74 -9.16 -7.95
C GLY A 404 1.56 -9.73 -6.79
N SER A 405 1.32 -9.23 -5.58
CA SER A 405 1.95 -9.73 -4.35
C SER A 405 1.16 -10.90 -3.76
N ALA A 406 1.23 -12.06 -4.40
CA ALA A 406 0.36 -13.21 -4.09
C ALA A 406 0.41 -13.69 -2.62
N SER A 407 1.57 -13.64 -1.95
CA SER A 407 1.72 -14.10 -0.56
C SER A 407 0.87 -13.35 0.46
N ILE A 408 0.58 -12.07 0.23
CA ILE A 408 -0.25 -11.28 1.17
C ILE A 408 -1.75 -11.42 0.91
N LEU A 409 -2.16 -12.06 -0.19
CA LEU A 409 -3.58 -12.44 -0.41
C LEU A 409 -4.09 -13.41 0.65
N LEU A 410 -3.20 -14.20 1.25
CA LEU A 410 -3.50 -15.13 2.36
C LEU A 410 -4.18 -14.43 3.54
N ILE A 411 -3.83 -13.16 3.78
CA ILE A 411 -4.32 -12.37 4.89
C ILE A 411 -5.82 -12.08 4.70
N SER A 412 -6.18 -11.53 3.53
CA SER A 412 -7.58 -11.25 3.18
C SER A 412 -8.40 -12.53 3.02
N TYR A 413 -7.80 -13.59 2.47
CA TYR A 413 -8.42 -14.90 2.42
C TYR A 413 -8.78 -15.41 3.82
N ALA A 414 -7.85 -15.37 4.77
CA ALA A 414 -8.09 -15.78 6.15
C ALA A 414 -9.14 -14.90 6.85
N TYR A 415 -9.11 -13.57 6.63
CA TYR A 415 -10.11 -12.64 7.17
C TYR A 415 -11.53 -13.00 6.71
N ILE A 416 -11.75 -13.13 5.40
CA ILE A 416 -13.06 -13.47 4.84
C ILE A 416 -13.51 -14.86 5.31
N LYS A 417 -12.60 -15.85 5.29
CA LYS A 417 -12.91 -17.24 5.66
C LYS A 417 -13.29 -17.39 7.14
N MET A 418 -12.62 -16.67 8.04
CA MET A 418 -12.90 -16.73 9.49
C MET A 418 -14.17 -15.99 9.88
N LEU A 419 -14.41 -14.81 9.29
CA LEU A 419 -15.60 -14.02 9.61
C LEU A 419 -16.86 -14.57 8.95
N GLY A 420 -16.75 -15.10 7.73
CA GLY A 420 -17.90 -15.46 6.92
C GLY A 420 -18.83 -14.27 6.66
N ALA A 421 -19.98 -14.52 6.04
CA ALA A 421 -20.91 -13.45 5.67
C ALA A 421 -21.43 -12.65 6.89
N GLU A 422 -21.74 -13.33 8.00
CA GLU A 422 -22.26 -12.68 9.20
C GLU A 422 -21.20 -11.81 9.89
N GLY A 423 -19.98 -12.31 10.05
CA GLY A 423 -18.89 -11.56 10.67
C GLY A 423 -18.50 -10.35 9.83
N MET A 424 -18.40 -10.50 8.51
CA MET A 424 -18.09 -9.40 7.59
C MET A 424 -19.16 -8.30 7.63
N LYS A 425 -20.45 -8.69 7.67
CA LYS A 425 -21.55 -7.73 7.83
C LYS A 425 -21.46 -6.99 9.17
N LYS A 426 -21.23 -7.71 10.27
CA LYS A 426 -21.07 -7.10 11.60
C LYS A 426 -19.89 -6.13 11.65
N SER A 427 -18.77 -6.46 11.01
CA SER A 427 -17.62 -5.54 10.89
C SER A 427 -18.06 -4.20 10.28
N THR A 428 -18.80 -4.22 9.18
CA THR A 428 -19.35 -3.00 8.57
C THR A 428 -20.30 -2.24 9.52
N GLU A 429 -21.23 -2.96 10.18
CA GLU A 429 -22.17 -2.35 11.12
C GLU A 429 -21.46 -1.67 12.30
N TYR A 430 -20.43 -2.29 12.86
CA TYR A 430 -19.64 -1.72 13.95
C TYR A 430 -18.76 -0.56 13.49
N ALA A 431 -18.20 -0.58 12.28
CA ALA A 431 -17.45 0.55 11.75
C ALA A 431 -18.34 1.81 11.63
N ILE A 432 -19.56 1.65 11.11
CA ILE A 432 -20.55 2.74 11.01
C ILE A 432 -21.01 3.20 12.40
N LEU A 433 -21.25 2.25 13.32
CA LEU A 433 -21.66 2.56 14.70
C LEU A 433 -20.58 3.37 15.43
N ASN A 434 -19.33 2.93 15.36
CA ASN A 434 -18.20 3.56 16.05
C ASN A 434 -17.98 5.00 15.54
N ALA A 435 -18.05 5.21 14.21
CA ALA A 435 -17.95 6.55 13.63
C ALA A 435 -19.09 7.47 14.09
N ASN A 436 -20.33 6.99 14.06
CA ASN A 436 -21.48 7.77 14.51
C ASN A 436 -21.48 8.03 16.02
N TYR A 437 -20.94 7.11 16.82
CA TYR A 437 -20.74 7.30 18.26
C TYR A 437 -19.78 8.47 18.53
N MET A 438 -18.60 8.46 17.92
CA MET A 438 -17.62 9.52 18.07
C MET A 438 -18.14 10.86 17.54
N ARG A 439 -18.79 10.87 16.37
CA ARG A 439 -19.46 12.04 15.81
C ARG A 439 -20.46 12.63 16.81
N ALA A 440 -21.32 11.80 17.40
CA ALA A 440 -22.33 12.24 18.37
C ALA A 440 -21.72 12.81 19.66
N ARG A 441 -20.55 12.30 20.10
CA ARG A 441 -19.81 12.85 21.23
C ARG A 441 -19.17 14.20 20.91
N LEU A 442 -18.66 14.40 19.70
CA LEU A 442 -17.91 15.60 19.32
C LEU A 442 -18.79 16.75 18.79
N GLN A 443 -19.97 16.46 18.24
CA GLN A 443 -20.80 17.44 17.51
C GLN A 443 -21.26 18.68 18.31
N LYS A 444 -21.21 18.65 19.64
CA LYS A 444 -21.57 19.81 20.48
C LYS A 444 -20.47 20.87 20.52
N ASP A 445 -19.23 20.44 20.40
CA ASP A 445 -18.02 21.22 20.63
C ASP A 445 -17.23 21.48 19.34
N TYR A 446 -17.43 20.60 18.36
CA TYR A 446 -16.86 20.65 17.03
C TYR A 446 -17.97 20.63 15.97
N LYS A 447 -17.80 21.46 14.93
CA LYS A 447 -18.69 21.41 13.77
C LYS A 447 -18.37 20.17 12.94
N ILE A 448 -19.35 19.29 12.79
CA ILE A 448 -19.29 18.18 11.83
C ILE A 448 -19.61 18.74 10.45
N LEU A 449 -18.71 18.58 9.48
CA LEU A 449 -18.79 19.31 8.23
C LEU A 449 -19.92 18.80 7.32
N TYR A 450 -20.03 17.47 7.20
CA TYR A 450 -21.00 16.80 6.33
C TYR A 450 -21.72 15.69 7.09
N THR A 451 -23.00 15.53 6.81
CA THR A 451 -23.84 14.44 7.33
C THR A 451 -24.84 14.03 6.26
N GLY A 452 -25.21 12.75 6.22
CA GLY A 452 -26.33 12.28 5.42
C GLY A 452 -27.67 12.87 5.88
N LYS A 453 -28.74 12.61 5.11
CA LYS A 453 -30.09 13.16 5.31
C LYS A 453 -30.66 12.99 6.72
N ASN A 454 -30.31 11.89 7.40
CA ASN A 454 -30.77 11.58 8.76
C ASN A 454 -29.81 12.10 9.85
N GLY A 455 -28.83 12.94 9.51
CA GLY A 455 -27.85 13.47 10.44
C GLY A 455 -26.80 12.43 10.88
N THR A 456 -26.56 11.39 10.08
CA THR A 456 -25.58 10.31 10.34
C THR A 456 -24.43 10.38 9.34
N CYS A 457 -23.28 9.79 9.71
CA CYS A 457 -22.18 9.52 8.79
C CYS A 457 -22.13 8.04 8.41
N ALA A 458 -21.26 7.67 7.49
CA ALA A 458 -20.92 6.28 7.17
C ALA A 458 -19.90 5.74 8.20
N HIS A 459 -18.77 5.19 7.73
CA HIS A 459 -17.66 4.67 8.55
C HIS A 459 -16.66 5.76 9.00
N GLU A 460 -16.80 6.98 8.50
CA GLU A 460 -15.92 8.11 8.80
C GLU A 460 -16.68 9.44 8.80
N PHE A 461 -16.10 10.48 9.39
CA PHE A 461 -16.68 11.84 9.39
C PHE A 461 -15.62 12.93 9.48
N ILE A 462 -15.97 14.15 9.05
CA ILE A 462 -15.07 15.30 9.01
C ILE A 462 -15.41 16.29 10.13
N VAL A 463 -14.39 16.69 10.87
CA VAL A 463 -14.43 17.77 11.85
C VAL A 463 -13.85 19.05 11.24
N ASP A 464 -14.65 20.11 11.21
CA ASP A 464 -14.27 21.41 10.68
C ASP A 464 -13.48 22.23 11.71
N LEU A 465 -12.16 22.33 11.52
CA LEU A 465 -11.25 23.08 12.39
C LEU A 465 -10.96 24.50 11.89
N ARG A 466 -11.41 24.85 10.67
CA ARG A 466 -11.11 26.14 10.02
C ARG A 466 -11.53 27.36 10.85
N PRO A 467 -12.67 27.37 11.58
CA PRO A 467 -13.05 28.52 12.40
C PRO A 467 -12.01 28.91 13.45
N PHE A 468 -11.24 27.94 13.96
CA PHE A 468 -10.26 28.17 15.04
C PHE A 468 -9.05 29.01 14.60
N LYS A 469 -8.79 29.10 13.29
CA LYS A 469 -7.77 30.01 12.76
C LYS A 469 -8.14 31.46 13.00
N GLN A 470 -9.43 31.80 12.85
CA GLN A 470 -9.93 33.16 13.07
C GLN A 470 -10.14 33.45 14.56
N SER A 471 -10.70 32.50 15.32
CA SER A 471 -11.04 32.73 16.73
C SER A 471 -9.85 32.65 17.69
N ALA A 472 -8.91 31.72 17.44
CA ALA A 472 -7.81 31.41 18.35
C ALA A 472 -6.42 31.43 17.69
N GLY A 473 -6.33 31.66 16.37
CA GLY A 473 -5.07 31.53 15.63
C GLY A 473 -4.58 30.07 15.51
N ILE A 474 -5.45 29.08 15.76
CA ILE A 474 -5.12 27.65 15.76
C ILE A 474 -5.43 27.03 14.39
N GLU A 475 -4.48 26.27 13.87
CA GLU A 475 -4.61 25.56 12.59
C GLU A 475 -4.83 24.06 12.82
N ALA A 476 -5.29 23.36 11.78
CA ALA A 476 -5.52 21.90 11.87
C ALA A 476 -4.24 21.12 12.20
N GLU A 477 -3.06 21.61 11.76
CA GLU A 477 -1.78 21.02 12.11
C GLU A 477 -1.48 21.13 13.62
N ASP A 478 -1.86 22.24 14.27
CA ASP A 478 -1.65 22.40 15.72
C ASP A 478 -2.40 21.32 16.49
N VAL A 479 -3.66 21.06 16.12
CA VAL A 479 -4.49 19.98 16.69
C VAL A 479 -3.86 18.61 16.41
N ALA A 480 -3.40 18.38 15.18
CA ALA A 480 -2.75 17.13 14.78
C ALA A 480 -1.47 16.85 15.59
N LYS A 481 -0.62 17.86 15.80
CA LYS A 481 0.59 17.71 16.62
C LYS A 481 0.24 17.58 18.10
N ARG A 482 -0.78 18.30 18.58
CA ARG A 482 -1.19 18.24 19.98
C ARG A 482 -1.73 16.86 20.35
N LEU A 483 -2.44 16.17 19.47
CA LEU A 483 -2.89 14.79 19.67
C LEU A 483 -1.74 13.82 19.99
N MET A 484 -0.52 14.08 19.52
CA MET A 484 0.66 13.25 19.86
C MET A 484 0.96 13.29 21.37
N ASP A 485 0.73 14.43 22.03
CA ASP A 485 0.92 14.56 23.48
C ASP A 485 -0.14 13.77 24.27
N TYR A 486 -1.25 13.42 23.63
CA TYR A 486 -2.34 12.59 24.13
C TYR A 486 -2.20 11.11 23.72
N ASN A 487 -1.04 10.71 23.19
CA ASN A 487 -0.74 9.36 22.65
C ASN A 487 -1.57 8.96 21.43
N PHE A 488 -1.99 9.89 20.60
CA PHE A 488 -2.70 9.58 19.36
C PHE A 488 -1.92 10.04 18.14
N HIS A 489 -1.88 9.17 17.12
CA HIS A 489 -1.61 9.62 15.77
C HIS A 489 -2.79 10.49 15.31
N ALA A 490 -2.51 11.58 14.60
CA ALA A 490 -3.56 12.44 14.08
C ALA A 490 -4.45 11.70 13.05
N PRO A 491 -5.75 12.01 12.98
CA PRO A 491 -6.59 11.61 11.86
C PRO A 491 -6.09 12.22 10.54
N THR A 492 -6.74 11.86 9.43
CA THR A 492 -6.35 12.34 8.10
C THR A 492 -6.50 13.86 8.05
N LEU A 493 -5.40 14.56 7.74
CA LEU A 493 -5.27 16.00 7.86
C LEU A 493 -5.47 16.69 6.51
N SER A 494 -6.32 17.70 6.47
CA SER A 494 -6.53 18.61 5.32
C SER A 494 -6.95 17.94 4.00
N PHE A 495 -7.50 16.73 4.06
CA PHE A 495 -8.10 16.02 2.94
C PHE A 495 -9.41 15.36 3.40
N PRO A 496 -10.49 15.36 2.60
CA PRO A 496 -10.63 16.03 1.28
C PRO A 496 -10.80 17.55 1.37
N VAL A 497 -11.00 18.11 2.57
CA VAL A 497 -11.17 19.56 2.77
C VAL A 497 -9.96 20.14 3.49
N ALA A 498 -9.35 21.18 2.92
CA ALA A 498 -8.20 21.84 3.53
C ALA A 498 -8.55 22.46 4.89
N GLY A 499 -7.68 22.26 5.90
CA GLY A 499 -7.88 22.80 7.25
C GLY A 499 -8.88 22.03 8.11
N THR A 500 -9.24 20.80 7.74
CA THR A 500 -10.07 19.90 8.55
C THR A 500 -9.31 18.64 8.96
N ILE A 501 -9.93 17.80 9.79
CA ILE A 501 -9.48 16.42 10.03
C ILE A 501 -10.61 15.44 9.72
N MET A 502 -10.28 14.27 9.21
CA MET A 502 -11.22 13.19 8.89
C MET A 502 -10.92 11.95 9.73
N ILE A 503 -11.94 11.50 10.48
CA ILE A 503 -11.82 10.51 11.54
C ILE A 503 -12.54 9.23 11.10
N GLU A 504 -11.80 8.11 11.07
CA GLU A 504 -12.31 6.76 10.83
C GLU A 504 -11.81 5.81 11.94
N PRO A 505 -12.68 5.38 12.87
CA PRO A 505 -12.25 4.53 13.99
C PRO A 505 -12.16 3.03 13.65
N THR A 506 -12.82 2.59 12.59
CA THR A 506 -13.05 1.17 12.27
C THR A 506 -13.84 0.40 13.33
N GLU A 507 -14.14 -0.86 13.03
CA GLU A 507 -14.83 -1.80 13.90
C GLU A 507 -13.93 -2.46 14.96
N SER A 508 -12.61 -2.33 14.82
CA SER A 508 -11.65 -3.07 15.64
C SER A 508 -11.40 -2.42 16.99
N GLU A 509 -11.71 -1.13 17.11
CA GLU A 509 -11.47 -0.34 18.32
C GLU A 509 -12.65 -0.46 19.28
N ASP A 510 -12.34 -0.72 20.54
CA ASP A 510 -13.35 -0.83 21.58
C ASP A 510 -13.86 0.56 22.02
N LYS A 511 -15.00 0.58 22.71
CA LYS A 511 -15.62 1.83 23.18
C LYS A 511 -14.68 2.66 24.06
N ALA A 512 -13.85 2.02 24.88
CA ALA A 512 -12.97 2.74 25.79
C ALA A 512 -11.90 3.52 25.02
N GLU A 513 -11.38 2.95 23.93
CA GLU A 513 -10.45 3.66 23.05
C GLU A 513 -11.12 4.80 22.28
N LEU A 514 -12.35 4.60 21.79
CA LEU A 514 -13.13 5.68 21.17
C LEU A 514 -13.37 6.84 22.14
N ASP A 515 -13.64 6.52 23.41
CA ASP A 515 -13.81 7.52 24.47
C ASP A 515 -12.52 8.27 24.77
N ARG A 516 -11.37 7.59 24.87
CA ARG A 516 -10.06 8.25 25.06
C ARG A 516 -9.77 9.26 23.96
N PHE A 517 -10.00 8.89 22.70
CA PHE A 517 -9.82 9.81 21.59
C PHE A 517 -10.79 11.00 21.64
N CYS A 518 -12.07 10.74 21.92
CA CYS A 518 -13.06 11.83 22.06
C CYS A 518 -12.72 12.77 23.21
N ASP A 519 -12.30 12.24 24.35
CA ASP A 519 -11.93 13.03 25.53
C ASP A 519 -10.64 13.84 25.27
N ALA A 520 -9.68 13.29 24.51
CA ALA A 520 -8.51 14.05 24.03
C ALA A 520 -8.92 15.23 23.13
N MET A 521 -9.81 14.99 22.16
CA MET A 521 -10.35 16.05 21.29
C MET A 521 -11.13 17.10 22.09
N LEU A 522 -11.96 16.71 23.06
CA LEU A 522 -12.70 17.66 23.92
C LEU A 522 -11.77 18.44 24.86
N SER A 523 -10.69 17.82 25.35
CA SER A 523 -9.64 18.49 26.11
C SER A 523 -8.93 19.54 25.24
N ILE A 524 -8.56 19.19 24.01
CA ILE A 524 -8.00 20.14 23.03
C ILE A 524 -8.98 21.27 22.73
N ARG A 525 -10.29 21.00 22.64
CA ARG A 525 -11.29 22.07 22.46
C ARG A 525 -11.26 23.07 23.61
N ALA A 526 -11.10 22.58 24.84
CA ALA A 526 -10.98 23.43 26.02
C ALA A 526 -9.69 24.26 26.00
N GLU A 527 -8.57 23.71 25.51
CA GLU A 527 -7.34 24.48 25.28
C GLU A 527 -7.55 25.60 24.26
N ILE A 528 -8.22 25.31 23.13
CA ILE A 528 -8.60 26.33 22.13
C ILE A 528 -9.48 27.40 22.77
N LYS A 529 -10.48 27.00 23.56
CA LYS A 529 -11.39 27.92 24.24
C LYS A 529 -10.67 28.85 25.22
N ALA A 530 -9.66 28.35 25.92
CA ALA A 530 -8.85 29.18 26.81
C ALA A 530 -8.10 30.28 26.05
N ILE A 531 -7.68 30.02 24.80
CA ILE A 531 -7.08 31.04 23.92
C ILE A 531 -8.15 32.03 23.42
N GLU A 532 -9.32 31.54 23.02
CA GLU A 532 -10.47 32.39 22.61
C GLU A 532 -10.91 33.36 23.73
N GLU A 533 -10.85 32.91 24.99
CA GLU A 533 -11.20 33.67 26.18
C GLU A 533 -10.03 34.46 26.80
N GLU A 534 -8.88 34.52 26.13
CA GLU A 534 -7.67 35.24 26.58
C GLU A 534 -7.13 34.77 27.94
N LYS A 535 -7.38 33.50 28.30
CA LYS A 535 -6.86 32.82 29.50
C LYS A 535 -5.54 32.09 29.25
N ALA A 536 -5.16 31.91 27.99
CA ALA A 536 -3.88 31.34 27.56
C ALA A 536 -3.26 32.24 26.49
N ASP A 537 -1.93 32.27 26.43
CA ASP A 537 -1.20 33.05 25.43
C ASP A 537 -1.47 32.52 24.01
N LYS A 538 -1.61 33.41 23.02
CA LYS A 538 -1.93 33.03 21.63
C LYS A 538 -0.76 32.37 20.89
N LEU A 539 0.47 32.68 21.29
CA LEU A 539 1.71 32.22 20.65
C LEU A 539 2.43 31.16 21.51
N ASP A 540 2.42 31.31 22.83
CA ASP A 540 3.05 30.37 23.77
C ASP A 540 2.03 29.52 24.52
N ASN A 541 1.56 28.46 23.87
CA ASN A 541 0.56 27.53 24.41
C ASN A 541 0.85 26.09 23.97
N PRO A 542 0.22 25.08 24.61
CA PRO A 542 0.48 23.69 24.28
C PRO A 542 0.21 23.32 22.82
N LEU A 543 -0.80 23.92 22.17
CA LEU A 543 -1.14 23.64 20.78
C LEU A 543 -0.06 24.12 19.79
N LYS A 544 0.47 25.33 19.99
CA LYS A 544 1.51 25.90 19.13
C LYS A 544 2.86 25.23 19.29
N ASN A 545 3.17 24.79 20.51
CA ASN A 545 4.46 24.20 20.84
C ASN A 545 4.48 22.67 20.76
N ALA A 546 3.35 22.02 20.52
CA ALA A 546 3.28 20.58 20.31
C ALA A 546 4.02 20.15 19.02
N PRO A 547 4.60 18.93 18.99
CA PRO A 547 4.61 17.95 20.08
C PRO A 547 5.73 18.19 21.10
N HIS A 548 5.50 17.76 22.35
CA HIS A 548 6.45 17.92 23.44
C HIS A 548 7.31 16.67 23.64
N THR A 549 8.59 16.77 23.31
CA THR A 549 9.54 15.64 23.40
C THR A 549 9.98 15.38 24.84
N LEU A 550 10.51 14.18 25.10
CA LEU A 550 11.11 13.84 26.39
C LEU A 550 12.18 14.86 26.80
N PHE A 551 13.06 15.24 25.86
CA PHE A 551 14.13 16.22 26.10
C PHE A 551 13.60 17.59 26.55
N LEU A 552 12.51 18.07 25.94
CA LEU A 552 11.89 19.34 26.30
C LEU A 552 11.30 19.29 27.71
N ILE A 553 10.64 18.18 28.06
CA ILE A 553 9.98 18.02 29.36
C ILE A 553 10.98 17.83 30.51
N THR A 554 12.13 17.21 30.25
CA THR A 554 13.18 16.98 31.26
C THR A 554 14.26 18.05 31.29
N ALA A 555 14.16 19.10 30.48
CA ALA A 555 15.12 20.21 30.50
C ALA A 555 15.15 20.90 31.88
N ASP A 556 16.29 21.47 32.28
CA ASP A 556 16.39 22.16 33.57
C ASP A 556 15.49 23.40 33.62
N GLN A 557 15.46 24.17 32.53
CA GLN A 557 14.64 25.37 32.40
C GLN A 557 13.30 25.06 31.72
N TRP A 558 12.26 25.80 32.09
CA TRP A 558 10.94 25.70 31.48
C TRP A 558 10.36 27.11 31.28
N ASN A 559 10.49 27.61 30.06
CA ASN A 559 10.15 28.98 29.70
C ASN A 559 8.83 29.03 28.93
N HIS A 560 7.82 28.30 29.42
CA HIS A 560 6.46 28.29 28.87
C HIS A 560 5.45 28.76 29.90
N SER A 561 4.40 29.42 29.44
CA SER A 561 3.30 29.94 30.27
C SER A 561 2.37 28.85 30.87
N TYR A 562 2.54 27.60 30.44
CA TYR A 562 1.80 26.41 30.89
C TYR A 562 2.72 25.39 31.54
N SER A 563 2.17 24.42 32.27
CA SER A 563 3.00 23.46 33.02
C SER A 563 3.50 22.28 32.17
N ARG A 564 4.61 21.65 32.59
CA ARG A 564 5.08 20.36 32.03
C ARG A 564 4.03 19.26 32.11
N GLN A 565 3.23 19.26 33.19
CA GLN A 565 2.11 18.32 33.36
C GLN A 565 1.08 18.49 32.24
N GLN A 566 0.68 19.74 31.96
CA GLN A 566 -0.24 20.05 30.86
C GLN A 566 0.38 19.67 29.51
N ALA A 567 1.68 19.88 29.33
CA ALA A 567 2.39 19.54 28.10
C ALA A 567 2.39 18.03 27.82
N ALA A 568 2.84 17.21 28.78
CA ALA A 568 3.16 15.80 28.55
C ALA A 568 2.08 14.80 29.01
N PHE A 569 1.27 15.18 30.00
CA PHE A 569 0.32 14.30 30.67
C PHE A 569 -1.05 15.01 30.84
N PRO A 570 -1.68 15.43 29.73
CA PRO A 570 -2.89 16.25 29.77
C PRO A 570 -4.14 15.53 30.29
N LEU A 571 -4.18 14.20 30.21
CA LEU A 571 -5.26 13.34 30.74
C LEU A 571 -4.67 12.16 31.53
N GLU A 572 -5.46 11.59 32.44
CA GLU A 572 -4.97 10.57 33.38
C GLU A 572 -4.43 9.31 32.68
N TYR A 573 -5.12 8.84 31.63
CA TYR A 573 -4.71 7.64 30.90
C TYR A 573 -3.31 7.78 30.26
N VAL A 574 -2.86 9.01 29.97
CA VAL A 574 -1.54 9.26 29.37
C VAL A 574 -0.42 8.92 30.35
N LYS A 575 -0.67 9.02 31.66
CA LYS A 575 0.32 8.69 32.71
C LYS A 575 0.61 7.20 32.79
N GLU A 576 -0.35 6.36 32.46
CA GLU A 576 -0.22 4.90 32.56
C GLU A 576 0.69 4.33 31.46
N ASN A 577 0.63 4.91 30.26
CA ASN A 577 1.40 4.43 29.10
C ASN A 577 1.80 5.60 28.18
N LYS A 578 2.80 6.40 28.57
CA LYS A 578 3.24 7.55 27.77
C LYS A 578 4.03 7.11 26.53
N PHE A 579 3.56 7.48 25.36
CA PHE A 579 4.33 7.45 24.13
C PHE A 579 5.02 8.80 23.92
N TRP A 580 6.33 8.80 23.64
CA TRP A 580 7.10 10.02 23.51
C TRP A 580 7.34 10.38 22.05
N PRO A 581 6.92 11.59 21.60
CA PRO A 581 7.38 12.15 20.35
C PRO A 581 8.92 12.22 20.36
N SER A 582 9.55 11.61 19.35
CA SER A 582 11.01 11.49 19.28
C SER A 582 11.70 12.79 18.84
N VAL A 583 10.97 13.68 18.15
CA VAL A 583 11.41 15.00 17.70
C VAL A 583 10.32 16.04 17.90
N SER A 584 10.72 17.31 18.00
CA SER A 584 9.80 18.46 18.01
C SER A 584 9.17 18.68 16.63
N ARG A 585 8.33 19.70 16.51
CA ARG A 585 7.61 20.01 15.26
C ARG A 585 8.57 20.16 14.08
N VAL A 586 8.33 19.39 13.03
CA VAL A 586 9.13 19.38 11.81
C VAL A 586 8.93 20.69 11.02
N ASN A 587 10.02 21.24 10.48
CA ASN A 587 9.96 22.39 9.58
C ASN A 587 9.91 21.92 8.12
N ASN A 588 8.69 21.73 7.60
CA ASN A 588 8.46 21.22 6.25
C ASN A 588 9.18 22.07 5.18
N THR A 589 9.04 23.40 5.25
CA THR A 589 9.60 24.32 4.24
C THR A 589 11.13 24.33 4.20
N TYR A 590 11.79 24.06 5.33
CA TYR A 590 13.25 23.97 5.37
C TYR A 590 13.74 22.72 4.64
N GLY A 591 13.08 21.57 4.84
CA GLY A 591 13.43 20.32 4.15
C GLY A 591 13.31 20.43 2.63
N ASP A 592 12.23 21.04 2.14
CA ASP A 592 12.02 21.21 0.69
C ASP A 592 13.05 22.17 0.05
N ARG A 593 13.48 23.20 0.78
CA ARG A 593 14.51 24.14 0.32
C ARG A 593 15.92 23.56 0.40
N ASN A 594 16.16 22.63 1.32
CA ASN A 594 17.46 22.02 1.59
C ASN A 594 17.35 20.50 1.42
N LEU A 595 17.05 20.07 0.19
CA LEU A 595 16.74 18.67 -0.10
C LEU A 595 17.96 17.77 0.11
N ILE A 596 17.93 16.97 1.17
CA ILE A 596 18.92 15.94 1.47
C ILE A 596 18.20 14.60 1.61
N CYS A 597 18.44 13.70 0.66
CA CYS A 597 17.77 12.39 0.59
C CYS A 597 18.71 11.21 0.88
N THR A 598 19.89 11.48 1.43
CA THR A 598 20.91 10.49 1.81
C THR A 598 21.25 10.62 3.30
N CYS A 599 21.73 9.52 3.90
CA CYS A 599 22.34 9.59 5.22
C CYS A 599 23.69 10.31 5.11
N GLU A 600 23.71 11.60 5.43
CA GLU A 600 24.95 12.35 5.57
C GLU A 600 25.42 12.29 7.03
N PRO A 601 26.74 12.35 7.28
CA PRO A 601 27.24 12.50 8.64
C PRO A 601 26.71 13.80 9.26
N VAL A 602 26.49 13.81 10.58
CA VAL A 602 25.91 14.97 11.28
C VAL A 602 26.68 16.26 11.03
N SER A 603 27.99 16.17 10.79
CA SER A 603 28.87 17.28 10.42
C SER A 603 28.49 17.98 9.12
N ALA A 604 27.84 17.29 8.18
CA ALA A 604 27.36 17.88 6.93
C ALA A 604 26.07 18.71 7.13
N TYR A 605 25.40 18.56 8.28
CA TYR A 605 24.20 19.33 8.65
C TYR A 605 24.50 20.53 9.54
N LEU A 606 25.74 20.68 10.02
CA LEU A 606 26.18 21.88 10.74
C LEU A 606 26.53 22.93 9.68
N GLU A 607 25.68 23.93 9.48
CA GLU A 607 26.08 25.16 8.80
C GLU A 607 27.25 25.77 9.60
N GLU A 608 28.36 26.12 8.93
CA GLU A 608 29.33 27.05 9.49
C GLU A 608 28.55 28.31 9.90
N GLU A 609 28.53 28.64 11.20
CA GLU A 609 28.12 29.95 11.66
C GLU A 609 28.94 30.97 10.86
N LYS A 610 28.31 31.61 9.88
CA LYS A 610 28.89 32.81 9.26
C LYS A 610 28.91 33.86 10.34
N GLU A 611 30.06 34.00 10.99
CA GLU A 611 30.39 35.16 11.82
C GLU A 611 30.04 36.43 11.04
N ALA A 612 29.28 37.30 11.71
CA ALA A 612 28.73 38.55 11.19
C ALA A 612 29.79 39.58 10.81
#